data_AF-A0A4S5CPP2-F1
#
_entry.id   AF-A0A4S5CPP2-F1
#
_cell.length_a   1.000
_cell.length_b   1.000
_cell.length_c   1.000
_cell.angle_alpha   90.00
_cell.angle_beta   90.00
_cell.angle_gamma   90.00
#
_symmetry.space_group_name_H-M   'P 1'
#
loop_
_entity.id
_entity.type
_entity.pdbx_description
1 polymer ?
#
loop_
_entity_poly.entity_id
_entity_poly.type
_entity_poly.pdbx_seq_one_letter_code
_entity_poly.pdbx_strand_id
1 'polypeptide(L)' 'MSSLPATDGGSPRVIFIEQLADLIGKTPATIRTFVSKAQYRHLIPTPFKMPHSRRLCWYEHDVFAWIEQSHRGQQ' A
#
# COMPACT_ATOMS: atom_id res chain seq x y z
N MET A 1 16.86 -26.58 -21.93
CA MET A 1 15.42 -26.30 -21.71
C MET A 1 15.34 -25.16 -20.72
N SER A 2 15.09 -23.95 -21.19
CA SER A 2 15.01 -22.75 -20.35
C SER A 2 13.56 -22.58 -19.90
N SER A 3 13.27 -22.84 -18.62
CA SER A 3 11.98 -22.50 -18.04
C SER A 3 11.92 -20.98 -17.87
N LEU A 4 11.04 -20.32 -18.62
CA LEU A 4 10.70 -18.91 -18.44
C LEU A 4 10.19 -18.71 -17.01
N PRO A 5 10.57 -17.61 -16.30
CA PRO A 5 9.88 -17.28 -15.07
C PRO A 5 8.43 -16.99 -15.45
N ALA A 6 7.50 -17.80 -14.91
CA ALA A 6 6.09 -17.48 -14.95
C ALA A 6 5.96 -16.06 -14.38
N THR A 7 5.78 -15.09 -15.27
CA THR A 7 5.32 -13.78 -14.88
C THR A 7 3.91 -14.07 -14.43
N ASP A 8 3.75 -14.27 -13.12
CA ASP A 8 2.44 -14.44 -12.52
C ASP A 8 1.63 -13.26 -13.02
N GLY A 9 0.68 -13.53 -13.92
CA GLY A 9 -0.36 -12.59 -14.34
C GLY A 9 -1.32 -12.37 -13.17
N GLY A 10 -0.76 -12.14 -11.99
CA GLY A 10 -1.36 -12.20 -10.69
C GLY A 10 -2.24 -10.99 -10.53
N SER A 11 -3.54 -11.25 -10.40
CA SER A 11 -4.53 -10.24 -10.05
C SER A 11 -4.00 -9.30 -8.98
N PRO A 12 -4.23 -7.97 -9.10
CA PRO A 12 -3.68 -7.00 -8.19
C PRO A 12 -4.07 -7.36 -6.74
N ARG A 13 -3.06 -7.67 -5.93
CA ARG A 13 -3.28 -8.05 -4.53
C ARG A 13 -3.73 -6.84 -3.75
N VAL A 14 -4.86 -6.98 -3.06
CA VAL A 14 -5.42 -5.94 -2.19
C VAL A 14 -4.94 -6.17 -0.77
N ILE A 15 -4.40 -5.12 -0.16
CA ILE A 15 -3.99 -5.11 1.24
C ILE A 15 -4.83 -4.14 2.07
N PHE A 16 -4.87 -4.38 3.38
CA PHE A 16 -5.61 -3.56 4.34
C PHE A 16 -4.67 -2.79 5.28
N ILE A 17 -5.26 -2.03 6.20
CA ILE A 17 -4.58 -1.17 7.17
C ILE A 17 -3.49 -1.94 7.93
N GLU A 18 -3.81 -3.16 8.35
CA GLU A 18 -2.91 -4.00 9.14
C GLU A 18 -1.64 -4.35 8.35
N GLN A 19 -1.79 -4.82 7.12
CA GLN A 19 -0.67 -5.17 6.24
C GLN A 19 0.13 -3.93 5.79
N LEU A 20 -0.56 -2.82 5.49
CA LEU A 20 0.13 -1.57 5.17
C LEU A 20 1.00 -1.12 6.33
N ALA A 21 0.48 -1.19 7.56
CA ALA A 21 1.22 -0.82 8.76
C ALA A 21 2.50 -1.64 8.90
N ASP A 22 2.44 -2.95 8.67
CA ASP A 22 3.61 -3.84 8.71
C ASP A 22 4.63 -3.46 7.62
N LEU A 23 4.18 -3.18 6.39
CA LEU A 23 5.06 -2.83 5.26
C LEU A 23 5.81 -1.52 5.46
N ILE A 24 5.17 -0.50 6.03
CA ILE A 24 5.80 0.81 6.26
C ILE A 24 6.40 0.97 7.67
N GLY A 25 6.39 -0.09 8.48
CA GLY A 25 6.92 -0.07 9.86
C GLY A 25 6.17 0.89 10.79
N LYS A 26 4.84 0.93 10.70
CA LYS A 26 3.94 1.73 11.55
C LYS A 26 2.93 0.84 12.26
N THR A 27 2.12 1.44 13.14
CA THR A 27 1.01 0.72 13.75
C THR A 27 -0.29 0.94 12.96
N PRO A 28 -1.25 -0.01 12.99
CA PRO A 28 -2.56 0.17 12.36
C PRO A 28 -3.30 1.44 12.84
N ALA A 29 -3.11 1.82 14.12
CA ALA A 29 -3.69 3.04 14.68
C ALA A 29 -3.10 4.32 14.05
N THR A 30 -1.80 4.30 13.79
CA THR A 30 -1.09 5.39 13.08
C THR A 30 -1.63 5.54 11.65
N ILE A 31 -1.79 4.43 10.91
CA ILE A 31 -2.34 4.46 9.55
C ILE A 31 -3.77 5.03 9.54
N ARG A 32 -4.63 4.62 10.48
CA ARG A 32 -5.99 5.18 10.61
C ARG A 32 -5.95 6.69 10.82
N THR A 33 -5.03 7.18 11.66
CA THR A 33 -4.81 8.61 11.88
C THR A 33 -4.37 9.31 10.59
N PHE A 34 -3.44 8.71 9.85
CA PHE A 34 -2.92 9.26 8.60
C PHE A 34 -3.99 9.39 7.51
N VAL A 35 -4.87 8.39 7.37
CA VAL A 35 -5.98 8.48 6.42
C VAL A 35 -7.01 9.54 6.84
N SER A 36 -7.30 9.63 8.15
CA SER A 36 -8.31 10.54 8.69
C SER A 36 -7.90 12.01 8.62
N LYS A 37 -6.60 12.32 8.77
CA LYS A 37 -6.11 13.69 8.80
C LYS A 37 -5.46 14.07 7.47
N ALA A 38 -6.05 15.04 6.78
CA ALA A 38 -5.57 15.49 5.47
C ALA A 38 -4.08 15.86 5.46
N GLN A 39 -3.59 16.46 6.55
CA GLN A 39 -2.18 16.85 6.70
C GLN A 39 -1.20 15.67 6.65
N TYR A 40 -1.63 14.42 6.90
CA TYR A 40 -0.77 13.24 6.93
C TYR A 40 -1.00 12.30 5.74
N ARG A 41 -1.92 12.63 4.83
CA ARG A 41 -2.22 11.76 3.68
C ARG A 41 -1.04 11.56 2.74
N HIS A 42 -0.10 12.51 2.70
CA HIS A 42 1.13 12.39 1.92
C HIS A 42 2.14 11.40 2.53
N LEU A 43 1.96 10.99 3.79
CA LEU A 43 2.84 10.04 4.49
C LEU A 43 2.42 8.58 4.28
N ILE A 44 1.37 8.33 3.51
CA ILE A 44 0.88 6.99 3.18
C ILE A 44 0.51 6.92 1.70
N PRO A 45 0.51 5.73 1.09
CA PRO A 45 -0.06 5.55 -0.23
C PRO A 45 -1.55 5.89 -0.23
N THR A 46 -2.07 6.31 -1.39
CA THR A 46 -3.47 6.69 -1.54
C THR A 46 -4.40 5.49 -1.32
N PRO A 47 -5.31 5.53 -0.34
CA PRO A 47 -6.29 4.47 -0.16
C PRO A 47 -7.38 4.53 -1.22
N PHE A 48 -7.94 3.38 -1.55
CA PHE A 48 -9.23 3.29 -2.24
C PHE A 48 -10.26 2.56 -1.37
N LYS A 49 -11.53 2.67 -1.78
CA LYS A 49 -12.65 1.95 -1.16
C LYS A 49 -13.16 0.93 -2.15
N MET A 50 -13.31 -0.33 -1.73
CA MET A 50 -13.97 -1.32 -2.57
C MET A 50 -15.46 -1.03 -2.70
N PRO A 51 -16.07 -1.30 -3.88
CA PRO A 51 -17.51 -1.30 -4.01
C PRO A 51 -18.10 -2.29 -2.99
N HIS A 52 -19.13 -1.86 -2.26
CA HIS A 52 -19.79 -2.61 -1.17
C HIS A 52 -18.98 -2.80 0.12
N SER A 53 -17.75 -2.27 0.23
CA SER A 53 -16.98 -2.31 1.48
C SER A 53 -16.82 -0.92 2.10
N ARG A 54 -16.93 -0.88 3.43
CA ARG A 54 -16.55 0.31 4.22
C ARG A 54 -15.06 0.34 4.57
N ARG A 55 -14.33 -0.75 4.28
CA ARG A 55 -12.90 -0.86 4.60
C ARG A 55 -12.07 -0.07 3.59
N LEU A 56 -11.04 0.58 4.09
CA LEU A 56 -9.98 1.17 3.29
C LEU A 56 -9.01 0.08 2.89
N CYS A 57 -8.58 0.13 1.64
CA CYS A 57 -7.65 -0.83 1.08
C CYS A 57 -6.70 -0.16 0.09
N TRP A 58 -5.63 -0.88 -0.23
CA TRP A 58 -4.58 -0.45 -1.13
C TRP A 58 -4.22 -1.59 -2.06
N TYR A 59 -3.73 -1.25 -3.25
CA TYR A 59 -3.09 -2.23 -4.08
C TYR A 59 -1.64 -2.39 -3.63
N GLU A 60 -1.21 -3.64 -3.48
CA GLU A 60 0.12 -3.97 -3.01
C GLU A 60 1.21 -3.35 -3.91
N HIS A 61 1.02 -3.38 -5.24
CA HIS A 61 1.96 -2.78 -6.18
C HIS A 61 2.08 -1.26 -6.04
N ASP A 62 0.96 -0.55 -5.78
CA ASP A 62 0.98 0.90 -5.56
C ASP A 62 1.71 1.25 -4.26
N VAL A 63 1.54 0.42 -3.23
CA VAL A 63 2.24 0.59 -1.95
C VAL A 63 3.75 0.43 -2.15
N PHE A 64 4.18 -0.61 -2.86
CA PHE A 64 5.60 -0.81 -3.16
C PHE A 64 6.18 0.33 -3.99
N ALA A 65 5.50 0.74 -5.07
CA ALA A 65 5.93 1.87 -5.90
C ALA A 65 6.04 3.18 -5.08
N TRP A 66 5.10 3.41 -4.16
CA TRP A 66 5.14 4.55 -3.24
C TRP A 66 6.32 4.47 -2.26
N ILE A 67 6.61 3.29 -1.70
CA ILE A 67 7.77 3.07 -0.82
C ILE A 67 9.05 3.38 -1.61
N GLU A 68 9.24 2.80 -2.79
CA GLU A 68 10.42 3.03 -3.61
C GLU A 68 10.62 4.52 -3.94
N GLN A 69 9.54 5.23 -4.27
CA GLN A 69 9.59 6.66 -4.55
C GLN A 69 9.91 7.50 -3.30
N SER A 70 9.34 7.12 -2.15
CA SER A 70 9.58 7.79 -0.87
C SER A 70 11.02 7.59 -0.38
N HIS A 71 11.61 6.42 -0.64
CA HIS A 71 13.00 6.12 -0.32
C HIS A 71 13.99 6.86 -1.24
N ARG A 72 13.64 7.07 -2.51
CA ARG A 72 14.48 7.81 -3.47
C ARG A 72 14.63 9.29 -3.13
N GLY A 73 13.67 9.88 -2.41
CA GLY A 73 13.72 11.28 -1.96
C GLY A 73 14.66 11.55 -0.77
N GLN A 74 15.32 10.53 -0.21
CA GLN A 74 16.25 10.67 0.92
C GLN A 74 17.74 10.42 0.56
N GLN A 75 18.09 10.49 -0.73
CA GLN A 75 19.49 10.44 -1.20
C GLN A 75 20.01 11.81 -1.62
#